data_AF-A0A9W6INE0-F1
#
_entry.id   AF-A0A9W6INE0-F1
#
_cell.length_a   1.000
_cell.length_b   1.000
_cell.length_c   1.000
_cell.angle_alpha   90.00
_cell.angle_beta   90.00
_cell.angle_gamma   90.00
#
_symmetry.space_group_name_H-M   'P 1'
#
loop_
_entity.id
_entity.type
_entity.pdbx_description
1 polymer ?
#
loop_
_entity_poly.entity_id
_entity_poly.type
_entity_poly.pdbx_seq_one_letter_code
_entity_poly.pdbx_strand_id
1 'polypeptide(L)'
;MRRDLASGETRRFDFGSDIVVEEPLFIPASDRAQEGEGWLVHTALNKRARASELHVFDARRVDDGPVGSWRLPYANPYGFHGCWRSL
;
A
#
# COMPACT_ATOMS: atom_id res chain seq x y z
N MET A 1 -4.64 4.40 3.62
CA MET A 1 -5.14 4.97 4.89
C MET A 1 -4.78 4.02 6.02
N ARG A 2 -4.42 4.54 7.20
CA ARG A 2 -4.36 3.80 8.46
C ARG A 2 -5.37 4.41 9.42
N ARG A 3 -6.15 3.57 10.12
CA ARG A 3 -6.99 3.98 11.24
C ARG A 3 -6.48 3.33 12.51
N ASP A 4 -6.20 4.13 13.51
CA ASP A 4 -5.96 3.66 14.87
C ASP A 4 -7.31 3.66 15.62
N LEU A 5 -7.72 2.51 16.13
CA LEU A 5 -9.03 2.37 16.78
C LEU A 5 -8.99 2.79 18.26
N ALA A 6 -7.83 2.72 18.91
CA ALA A 6 -7.69 3.08 20.32
C ALA A 6 -7.71 4.61 20.50
N SER A 7 -6.98 5.33 19.65
CA SER A 7 -6.92 6.79 19.67
C SER A 7 -7.98 7.47 18.78
N GLY A 8 -8.53 6.75 17.81
CA GLY A 8 -9.39 7.30 16.77
C GLY A 8 -8.63 8.05 15.66
N GLU A 9 -7.30 8.15 15.75
CA GLU A 9 -6.47 8.84 14.76
C GLU A 9 -6.57 8.18 13.38
N THR A 10 -6.60 9.01 12.34
CA THR A 10 -6.58 8.54 10.96
C THR A 10 -5.49 9.24 10.17
N ARG A 11 -4.63 8.46 9.53
CA ARG A 11 -3.58 8.95 8.64
C ARG A 11 -3.85 8.49 7.21
N ARG A 12 -3.57 9.36 6.24
CA ARG A 12 -3.84 9.10 4.82
C ARG A 12 -2.76 9.74 3.97
N PHE A 13 -2.44 9.07 2.87
CA PHE A 13 -1.67 9.63 1.78
C PHE A 13 -2.58 9.70 0.55
N ASP A 14 -2.53 10.83 -0.14
CA ASP A 14 -3.28 11.08 -1.35
C ASP A 14 -2.31 11.06 -2.53
N PHE A 15 -2.48 10.08 -3.42
CA PHE A 15 -1.70 9.98 -4.65
C PHE A 15 -2.10 11.00 -5.72
N GLY A 16 -3.16 11.78 -5.47
CA GLY A 16 -3.79 12.63 -6.46
C GLY A 16 -4.64 11.84 -7.45
N SER A 17 -5.11 12.53 -8.48
CA SER A 17 -6.17 12.01 -9.36
C SER A 17 -5.69 11.00 -10.41
N ASP A 18 -4.38 10.86 -10.64
CA ASP A 18 -3.84 10.00 -11.70
C ASP A 18 -3.64 8.53 -11.28
N ILE A 19 -3.61 8.26 -9.98
CA ILE A 19 -3.37 6.94 -9.43
C ILE A 19 -4.68 6.35 -8.92
N VAL A 20 -4.99 5.14 -9.35
CA VAL A 20 -6.12 4.35 -8.82
C VAL A 20 -5.55 3.24 -7.96
N VAL A 21 -5.69 3.37 -6.64
CA VAL A 21 -5.15 2.43 -5.64
C VAL A 21 -6.04 1.19 -5.55
N GLU A 22 -5.43 0.00 -5.57
CA GLU A 22 -6.10 -1.28 -5.35
C GLU A 22 -5.99 -1.73 -3.87
N GLU A 23 -6.45 -2.95 -3.57
CA GLU A 23 -6.46 -3.49 -2.20
C GLU A 23 -5.03 -3.53 -1.59
N PRO A 24 -4.83 -2.94 -0.39
CA PRO A 24 -3.57 -3.06 0.33
C PRO A 24 -3.51 -4.32 1.19
N LEU A 25 -2.33 -4.93 1.23
CA LEU A 25 -1.98 -6.05 2.10
C LEU A 25 -1.03 -5.56 3.20
N PHE A 26 -1.23 -6.05 4.42
CA PHE A 26 -0.29 -5.84 5.53
C PHE A 26 0.73 -6.96 5.60
N ILE A 27 2.00 -6.59 5.78
CA ILE A 27 3.13 -7.50 5.97
C ILE A 27 3.83 -7.10 7.28
N PRO A 28 3.89 -7.97 8.30
CA PRO A 28 4.54 -7.64 9.57
C PRO A 28 6.06 -7.48 9.41
N ALA A 29 6.66 -6.57 10.18
CA ALA A 29 8.11 -6.33 10.14
C ALA A 29 8.96 -7.56 10.50
N SER A 30 8.40 -8.43 11.35
CA SER A 30 8.94 -9.70 11.80
C SER A 30 7.84 -10.51 12.51
N ASP A 31 8.11 -11.76 12.85
CA ASP A 31 7.19 -12.61 13.64
C ASP A 31 6.89 -12.06 15.05
N ARG A 32 7.68 -11.10 15.52
CA ARG A 32 7.53 -10.44 16.84
C ARG A 32 7.07 -8.98 16.73
N ALA A 33 6.72 -8.52 15.54
CA ALA A 33 6.29 -7.16 15.32
C ALA A 33 5.00 -6.86 16.10
N GLN A 34 4.90 -5.64 16.62
CA GLN A 34 3.66 -5.17 17.24
C GLN A 34 2.56 -4.98 16.17
N GLU A 35 1.31 -4.89 16.59
CA GLU A 35 0.21 -4.57 15.67
C GLU A 35 0.51 -3.27 14.90
N GLY A 36 0.39 -3.34 13.57
CA GLY A 36 0.67 -2.21 12.69
C GLY A 36 2.15 -1.92 12.46
N GLU A 37 3.08 -2.63 13.09
CA GLU A 37 4.51 -2.55 12.78
C GLU A 37 4.86 -3.43 11.57
N GLY A 38 5.12 -2.78 10.43
CA GLY A 38 5.39 -3.47 9.19
C GLY A 38 5.12 -2.59 7.99
N TRP A 39 4.69 -3.21 6.91
CA TRP A 39 4.49 -2.57 5.62
C TRP A 39 3.07 -2.73 5.12
N LEU A 40 2.59 -1.71 4.42
CA LEU A 40 1.44 -1.85 3.53
C LEU A 40 1.95 -1.94 2.09
N VAL A 41 1.52 -2.97 1.38
CA VAL A 41 1.86 -3.19 -0.03
C VAL A 41 0.58 -3.23 -0.83
N HIS A 42 0.53 -2.47 -1.92
CA HIS A 42 -0.62 -2.49 -2.82
C HIS A 42 -0.17 -2.26 -4.26
N THR A 43 -0.98 -2.74 -5.20
CA THR A 43 -0.88 -2.31 -6.60
C THR A 43 -1.71 -1.05 -6.82
N ALA A 44 -1.40 -0.35 -7.90
CA ALA A 44 -2.19 0.78 -8.36
C ALA A 44 -2.10 0.91 -9.89
N LEU A 45 -3.13 1.46 -10.51
CA LEU A 45 -3.04 1.89 -11.91
C LEU A 45 -2.61 3.36 -11.97
N ASN A 46 -1.47 3.62 -12.60
CA ASN A 46 -1.06 4.97 -12.98
C ASN A 46 -1.62 5.30 -14.37
N LYS A 47 -2.66 6.13 -14.42
CA LYS A 47 -3.35 6.51 -15.66
C LYS A 47 -2.47 7.30 -16.61
N ARG A 48 -1.59 8.14 -16.07
CA ARG A 48 -0.64 8.95 -16.85
C ARG A 48 0.41 8.08 -17.53
N ALA A 49 0.97 7.13 -16.78
CA ALA A 49 1.96 6.19 -17.30
C ALA A 49 1.33 5.04 -18.11
N ARG A 50 0.00 4.86 -18.02
CA ARG A 50 -0.74 3.71 -18.58
C ARG A 50 -0.12 2.37 -18.15
N ALA A 51 0.29 2.32 -16.88
CA ALA A 51 1.04 1.23 -16.31
C ALA A 51 0.58 0.93 -14.88
N SER A 52 0.72 -0.32 -14.46
CA SER A 52 0.51 -0.70 -13.07
C SER A 52 1.78 -0.47 -12.25
N GLU A 53 1.60 0.00 -11.03
CA GLU A 53 2.64 0.26 -10.05
C GLU A 53 2.39 -0.60 -8.81
N LEU A 54 3.45 -0.86 -8.06
CA LEU A 54 3.41 -1.43 -6.73
C LEU A 54 4.06 -0.44 -5.78
N HIS A 55 3.38 -0.11 -4.70
CA HIS A 55 3.88 0.82 -3.69
C HIS A 55 3.98 0.11 -2.34
N VAL A 56 5.05 0.43 -1.62
CA VAL A 56 5.32 -0.05 -0.26
C VAL A 56 5.33 1.16 0.66
N PHE A 57 4.57 1.10 1.74
CA PHE A 57 4.51 2.12 2.79
C PHE A 57 4.99 1.55 4.12
N ASP A 58 5.56 2.40 4.97
CA ASP A 58 5.59 2.12 6.41
C ASP A 58 4.15 2.16 6.93
N ALA A 59 3.66 1.05 7.49
CA ALA A 59 2.28 0.92 7.93
C ALA A 59 1.91 1.89 9.07
N ARG A 60 2.88 2.38 9.85
CA ARG A 60 2.66 3.35 10.94
C ARG A 60 2.70 4.80 10.45
N ARG A 61 3.31 5.06 9.30
CA ARG A 61 3.57 6.39 8.75
C ARG A 61 3.10 6.51 7.30
N VAL A 62 1.86 6.08 7.05
CA VAL A 62 1.32 6.05 5.68
C VAL A 62 1.29 7.42 5.02
N ASP A 63 1.15 8.49 5.80
CA ASP A 63 1.14 9.90 5.40
C ASP A 63 2.50 10.42 4.92
N ASP A 64 3.61 9.75 5.26
CA ASP A 64 4.95 10.08 4.75
C ASP A 64 5.11 9.69 3.26
N GLY A 65 4.16 8.91 2.72
CA GLY A 65 4.22 8.40 1.36
C GLY A 65 4.92 7.04 1.24
N PRO A 66 5.07 6.54 0.01
CA PRO A 66 5.68 5.24 -0.21
C PRO A 66 7.19 5.27 0.09
N VAL A 67 7.67 4.29 0.85
CA VAL A 67 9.10 4.05 1.12
C VAL A 67 9.79 3.32 -0.05
N GLY A 68 9.02 2.73 -0.95
CA GLY A 68 9.49 2.08 -2.16
C GLY A 68 8.38 1.99 -3.19
N SER A 69 8.75 2.01 -4.48
CA SER A 69 7.79 1.88 -5.57
C SER A 69 8.42 1.16 -6.76
N TRP A 70 7.61 0.39 -7.47
CA TRP A 70 8.00 -0.29 -8.70
C TRP A 70 6.91 -0.14 -9.76
N ARG A 71 7.28 -0.19 -11.04
CA ARG A 71 6.37 0.00 -12.18
C ARG A 71 6.55 -1.10 -13.22
N LEU A 72 5.43 -1.67 -13.67
CA LEU A 72 5.35 -2.55 -14.84
C LEU A 72 5.49 -1.76 -16.14
N PRO A 73 5.99 -2.36 -17.23
CA PRO A 73 5.98 -1.71 -18.55
C PRO A 73 4.59 -1.69 -19.20
N TYR A 74 3.54 -2.15 -18.51
CA TYR A 74 2.16 -2.23 -19.00
C TYR A 74 1.14 -2.06 -17.86
N ALA A 75 -0.12 -1.85 -18.23
CA ALA A 75 -1.25 -1.88 -17.29
C ALA A 75 -1.72 -3.32 -17.09
N ASN A 76 -1.67 -3.79 -15.85
CA ASN A 76 -2.34 -5.02 -15.45
C ASN A 76 -3.85 -4.74 -15.26
N PRO A 77 -4.75 -5.67 -15.63
CA PRO A 77 -6.16 -5.54 -15.28
C PRO A 77 -6.36 -5.40 -13.77
N TYR A 78 -7.42 -4.69 -13.36
CA TYR A 78 -7.78 -4.58 -11.94
C TYR A 78 -8.04 -5.95 -11.34
N GLY A 79 -7.48 -6.16 -10.15
CA GLY A 79 -7.73 -7.32 -9.32
C GLY A 79 -8.95 -7.16 -8.42
N PHE A 80 -9.10 -8.14 -7.52
CA PHE A 80 -10.00 -8.08 -6.38
C PHE A 80 -9.18 -8.24 -5.10
N HIS A 81 -9.14 -9.44 -4.56
CA HIS A 81 -8.46 -9.73 -3.31
C HIS A 81 -7.09 -10.36 -3.53
N GLY A 82 -6.18 -10.10 -2.60
CA GLY A 82 -4.87 -10.74 -2.51
C GLY A 82 -4.60 -11.35 -1.15
N CYS A 83 -3.48 -12.05 -1.04
CA CYS A 83 -2.95 -12.48 0.25
C CYS A 83 -1.41 -12.42 0.26
N TRP A 84 -0.86 -12.15 1.43
CA TRP A 84 0.56 -12.31 1.68
C TRP A 84 0.82 -13.67 2.34
N ARG A 85 1.88 -14.35 1.92
CA ARG A 85 2.35 -15.59 2.52
C ARG A 85 3.85 -15.50 2.72
N SER A 86 4.32 -15.63 3.96
CA SER A 86 5.73 -15.88 4.25
C SER A 86 6.13 -17.28 3.79
N LEU A 87 7.39 -17.43 3.41
CA LEU A 87 7.97 -18.74 3.06
C LEU A 87 8.28 -19.55 4.31
#